data_AF-A0A7K2LWL5-F1
#
_entry.id   AF-A0A7K2LWL5-F1
#
_cell.length_a   1.000
_cell.length_b   1.000
_cell.length_c   1.000
_cell.angle_alpha   90.00
_cell.angle_beta   90.00
_cell.angle_gamma   90.00
#
_symmetry.space_group_name_H-M   'P 1'
#
loop_
_entity.id
_entity.type
_entity.pdbx_description
1 polymer ?
#
loop_
_entity_poly.entity_id
_entity_poly.type
_entity_poly.pdbx_seq_one_letter_code
_entity_poly.pdbx_strand_id
1 'polypeptide(L)' 'VVGALARRGADRGVWRTAGTMILGEAVIYAVGVPYLALSTGMSASAAIAAGLTPFLIGDVLKAALAMGALPTAWKLAGKR' A
#
# COMPACT_ATOMS: atom_id res chain seq x y z
N VAL A 1 4.67 9.48 1.05
CA VAL A 1 3.22 9.79 0.98
C VAL A 1 2.45 9.29 2.20
N VAL A 2 2.41 7.97 2.45
CA VAL A 2 1.66 7.35 3.56
C VAL A 2 1.91 8.01 4.92
N GLY A 3 3.16 8.22 5.33
CA GLY A 3 3.47 8.83 6.63
C GLY A 3 2.93 10.27 6.79
N ALA A 4 2.82 11.04 5.70
CA ALA A 4 2.21 12.37 5.74
C ALA A 4 0.68 12.30 5.91
N LEU A 5 0.03 11.32 5.27
CA LEU A 5 -1.40 11.06 5.41
C LEU A 5 -1.73 10.52 6.82
N ALA A 6 -0.91 9.62 7.36
CA ALA A 6 -1.05 9.10 8.72
C ALA A 6 -0.96 10.20 9.79
N ARG A 7 -0.01 11.15 9.67
CA ARG A 7 0.03 12.32 10.57
C ARG A 7 -1.26 13.15 10.56
N ARG A 8 -1.94 13.20 9.42
CA ARG A 8 -3.26 13.85 9.26
C ARG A 8 -4.44 12.97 9.72
N GLY A 9 -4.18 11.78 10.24
CA GLY A 9 -5.18 10.87 10.78
C GLY A 9 -5.83 9.95 9.76
N ALA A 10 -5.20 9.75 8.60
CA ALA A 10 -5.73 8.86 7.59
C ALA A 10 -5.67 7.37 8.01
N ASP A 11 -4.99 7.03 9.10
CA ASP A 11 -4.89 5.69 9.68
C ASP A 11 -5.88 5.44 10.84
N ARG A 12 -6.71 6.44 11.18
CA ARG A 12 -7.66 6.39 12.32
C ARG A 12 -9.01 5.77 11.98
N GLY A 13 -9.27 5.44 10.72
CA GLY A 13 -10.53 4.83 10.28
C GLY A 13 -10.33 3.90 9.10
N VAL A 14 -11.06 2.79 9.08
CA VAL A 14 -10.91 1.68 8.11
C VAL A 14 -10.80 2.16 6.67
N TRP A 15 -11.77 2.94 6.19
CA TRP A 15 -11.78 3.43 4.80
C TRP A 15 -10.66 4.41 4.47
N ARG A 16 -10.24 5.23 5.44
CA ARG A 16 -9.12 6.17 5.27
C ARG A 16 -7.79 5.40 5.20
N THR A 17 -7.67 4.35 6.02
CA THR A 17 -6.51 3.44 6.00
C THR A 17 -6.44 2.72 4.67
N ALA A 18 -7.56 2.20 4.16
CA ALA A 18 -7.65 1.57 2.85
C ALA A 18 -7.15 2.50 1.74
N GLY A 19 -7.69 3.73 1.67
CA GLY A 19 -7.28 4.72 0.67
C GLY A 19 -5.79 5.09 0.78
N THR A 20 -5.27 5.19 2.00
CA THR A 20 -3.85 5.47 2.25
C THR A 20 -2.95 4.33 1.76
N MET A 21 -3.34 3.08 2.00
CA MET A 21 -2.63 1.90 1.54
C MET A 21 -2.62 1.83 0.00
N ILE A 22 -3.78 2.01 -0.65
CA ILE A 22 -3.91 2.00 -2.11
C ILE A 22 -3.00 3.07 -2.74
N LEU A 23 -2.95 4.27 -2.18
CA LEU A 23 -2.06 5.33 -2.67
C LEU A 23 -0.58 4.98 -2.48
N GLY A 24 -0.23 4.30 -1.39
CA GLY A 24 1.13 3.81 -1.16
C GLY A 24 1.54 2.79 -2.22
N GLU A 25 0.72 1.76 -2.43
CA GLU A 25 0.97 0.70 -3.41
C GLU A 25 1.02 1.27 -4.84
N ALA A 26 0.14 2.20 -5.19
CA ALA A 26 0.15 2.85 -6.49
C ALA A 26 1.49 3.56 -6.77
N VAL A 27 2.07 4.24 -5.77
CA VAL A 27 3.39 4.87 -5.91
C VAL A 27 4.50 3.82 -6.04
N ILE A 28 4.42 2.75 -5.26
CA ILE A 28 5.39 1.64 -5.34
C ILE A 28 5.40 1.04 -6.74
N TYR A 29 4.24 0.69 -7.31
CA TYR A 29 4.15 0.09 -8.64
C TYR A 29 4.46 1.07 -9.77
N ALA A 30 4.06 2.34 -9.64
CA ALA A 30 4.36 3.38 -10.63
C ALA A 30 5.87 3.61 -10.81
N VAL A 31 6.68 3.34 -9.79
CA VAL A 31 8.14 3.45 -9.86
C VAL A 31 8.79 2.07 -10.12
N GLY A 32 8.37 1.05 -9.38
CA GLY A 32 8.99 -0.28 -9.39
C GLY A 32 8.82 -1.02 -10.72
N VAL A 33 7.62 -0.99 -11.32
CA VAL A 33 7.36 -1.73 -12.57
C VAL A 33 8.13 -1.12 -13.75
N PRO A 34 8.13 0.22 -13.97
CA PRO A 34 8.96 0.82 -15.02
C PRO A 34 10.46 0.60 -14.79
N TYR A 35 10.93 0.71 -13.54
CA TYR A 35 12.33 0.43 -13.22
C TYR A 35 12.70 -1.01 -13.59
N LEU A 36 11.88 -1.99 -13.17
CA LEU A 36 12.08 -3.40 -13.51
C LEU A 36 12.11 -3.62 -15.02
N ALA A 37 11.17 -3.02 -15.75
CA ALA A 37 11.11 -3.14 -17.21
C ALA A 37 12.41 -2.65 -17.87
N LEU A 38 12.88 -1.45 -17.49
CA LEU A 38 14.07 -0.84 -18.06
C LEU A 38 15.36 -1.58 -17.65
N SER A 39 15.48 -2.03 -16.40
CA SER A 39 16.70 -2.67 -15.91
C SER A 39 16.90 -4.09 -16.44
N THR A 40 15.82 -4.76 -16.84
CA THR A 40 15.84 -6.16 -17.33
C THR A 40 15.59 -6.28 -18.84
N GLY A 41 15.20 -5.19 -19.50
CA GLY A 41 14.79 -5.20 -20.91
C GLY A 41 13.44 -5.89 -21.15
N MET A 42 12.62 -6.07 -20.11
CA MET A 42 11.29 -6.65 -20.22
C MET A 42 10.33 -5.73 -20.98
N SER A 43 9.39 -6.33 -21.72
CA SER A 43 8.21 -5.60 -22.19
C SER A 43 7.37 -5.11 -21.01
N ALA A 44 6.55 -4.08 -21.21
CA ALA A 44 5.66 -3.56 -20.17
C ALA A 44 4.73 -4.64 -19.60
N SER A 45 4.18 -5.51 -20.44
CA SER A 45 3.30 -6.61 -20.01
C SER A 45 4.06 -7.66 -19.18
N ALA A 46 5.28 -8.01 -19.55
CA ALA A 46 6.12 -8.94 -18.80
C ALA A 46 6.52 -8.35 -17.43
N ALA A 47 6.87 -7.07 -17.39
CA ALA A 47 7.21 -6.38 -16.14
C ALA A 47 6.00 -6.27 -15.20
N ILE A 48 4.78 -6.04 -15.71
CA ILE A 48 3.55 -6.07 -14.89
C ILE A 48 3.31 -7.49 -14.35
N ALA A 49 3.40 -8.50 -15.22
CA ALA A 49 3.16 -9.89 -14.83
C ALA A 49 4.15 -10.37 -13.76
N ALA A 50 5.41 -9.93 -13.82
CA ALA A 50 6.45 -10.31 -12.87
C ALA A 50 6.50 -9.41 -11.63
N GLY A 51 6.30 -8.09 -11.79
CA GLY A 51 6.57 -7.07 -10.78
C GLY A 51 5.35 -6.55 -10.03
N LEU A 52 4.13 -6.84 -10.50
CA LEU A 52 2.88 -6.37 -9.86
C LEU A 52 1.95 -7.54 -9.51
N THR A 53 1.60 -8.36 -10.50
CA THR A 53 0.57 -9.40 -10.35
C THR A 53 0.78 -10.34 -9.14
N PRO A 54 1.97 -10.92 -8.89
CA PRO A 54 2.14 -11.85 -7.77
C PRO A 54 2.05 -11.17 -6.39
N PHE A 55 2.26 -9.85 -6.31
CA PHE A 55 2.28 -9.11 -5.06
C PHE A 55 0.89 -8.64 -4.61
N LEU A 56 -0.08 -8.54 -5.53
CA LEU A 56 -1.44 -8.06 -5.23
C LEU A 56 -2.13 -8.80 -4.09
N ILE A 57 -1.98 -10.13 -4.02
CA ILE A 57 -2.56 -10.92 -2.93
C ILE A 57 -1.95 -10.51 -1.59
N GLY A 58 -0.62 -10.38 -1.55
CA GLY A 58 0.08 -9.93 -0.36
C GLY A 58 -0.33 -8.53 0.07
N ASP A 59 -0.57 -7.63 -0.87
CA ASP A 59 -0.95 -6.25 -0.58
C ASP A 59 -2.37 -6.13 -0.07
N VAL A 60 -3.31 -6.91 -0.62
CA VAL A 60 -4.67 -7.00 -0.08
C VAL A 60 -4.63 -7.52 1.36
N LEU A 61 -3.83 -8.54 1.65
CA LEU A 61 -3.68 -9.08 3.00
C LEU A 61 -3.06 -8.05 3.96
N LYS A 62 -1.99 -7.36 3.54
CA LYS A 62 -1.38 -6.27 4.33
C LYS A 62 -2.36 -5.13 4.58
N ALA A 63 -3.12 -4.73 3.56
CA ALA A 63 -4.12 -3.67 3.69
C ALA A 63 -5.24 -4.08 4.64
N ALA A 64 -5.74 -5.33 4.54
CA ALA A 64 -6.72 -5.87 5.48
C ALA A 64 -6.21 -5.84 6.92
N LEU A 65 -4.96 -6.28 7.13
CA LEU A 65 -4.32 -6.24 8.45
C LEU A 65 -4.19 -4.79 8.95
N ALA A 66 -3.72 -3.86 8.12
CA ALA A 66 -3.57 -2.45 8.49
C ALA A 66 -4.91 -1.79 8.82
N MET A 67 -5.96 -2.09 8.04
CA MET A 67 -7.33 -1.61 8.27
C MET A 67 -7.91 -2.07 9.61
N GLY A 68 -7.57 -3.27 10.07
CA GLY A 68 -7.96 -3.76 11.40
C GLY A 68 -7.07 -3.21 12.51
N ALA A 69 -5.75 -3.27 12.32
CA ALA A 69 -4.77 -2.99 13.37
C ALA A 69 -4.66 -1.49 13.70
N LEU A 70 -4.54 -0.61 12.69
CA LEU A 70 -4.22 0.81 12.94
C LEU A 70 -5.37 1.56 13.63
N PRO A 71 -6.64 1.49 13.17
CA PRO A 71 -7.73 2.17 13.86
C PRO A 71 -7.96 1.61 15.28
N THR A 72 -7.73 0.30 15.46
CA THR A 72 -7.86 -0.35 16.78
C THR A 72 -6.76 0.12 17.73
N ALA A 73 -5.51 0.18 17.27
CA ALA A 73 -4.40 0.70 18.06
C ALA A 73 -4.65 2.14 18.53
N TRP A 74 -5.16 3.01 17.64
CA TRP A 74 -5.53 4.39 18.02
C TRP A 74 -6.67 4.45 19.04
N LYS A 75 -7.71 3.59 18.90
CA LYS A 75 -8.80 3.51 19.88
C LYS A 75 -8.31 3.05 21.25
N LEU A 76 -7.35 2.13 21.30
CA LEU A 76 -6.77 1.65 22.56
C LEU A 76 -5.83 2.68 23.19
N ALA A 77 -5.00 3.33 22.38
CA ALA A 77 -4.08 4.37 22.84
C ALA A 77 -4.80 5.62 23.36
N GLY A 78 -5.95 5.98 22.77
CA GLY A 78 -6.77 7.12 23.19
C GLY A 78 -7.73 6.87 24.35
N LYS A 79 -7.77 5.65 24.91
CA LYS A 79 -8.63 5.26 26.05
C LYS A 79 -7.91 5.36 27.41
N ARG A 80 -6.98 6.30 27.56
CA ARG A 80 -6.36 6.65 28.84
C ARG A 80 -6.83 8.01 29.31
#